data_AF-A0A1B6L0H0-F1
#
_entry.id   AF-A0A1B6L0H0-F1
#
_cell.length_a   1.000
_cell.length_b   1.000
_cell.length_c   1.000
_cell.angle_alpha   90.00
_cell.angle_beta   90.00
_cell.angle_gamma   90.00
#
_symmetry.space_group_name_H-M   'P 1'
#
loop_
_entity.id
_entity.type
_entity.pdbx_description
1 polymer ?
#
loop_
_entity_poly.entity_id
_entity_poly.type
_entity_poly.pdbx_seq_one_letter_code
_entity_poly.pdbx_strand_id
1 'polypeptide(L)'
;MCEQYLRELGVKNTRVYAESFASLSSESRVLDNVIAVLATPPNTNSSVTDPVDLAVARGGDLQILQQLTDDDFASTPRGENINKFLVDQRDTLRRAMSKPQIQFVVYETHSRFTCENEEMVTTLVADLNNYAAEVHLEELRRAQGECAAEPVDTQAETSVVRIED
;
A
#
# COMPACT_ATOMS: atom_id res chain seq x y z
N MET A 1 17.83 18.31 -7.62
CA MET A 1 16.84 19.37 -7.34
C MET A 1 16.15 19.19 -5.99
N CYS A 2 15.42 18.10 -5.74
CA CYS A 2 14.67 17.94 -4.48
C CYS A 2 15.55 17.91 -3.21
N GLU A 3 16.65 17.14 -3.22
CA GLU A 3 17.57 17.10 -2.06
C GLU A 3 18.22 18.46 -1.77
N GLN A 4 18.59 19.20 -2.82
CA GLN A 4 19.17 20.53 -2.68
C GLN A 4 18.17 21.52 -2.08
N TYR A 5 16.92 21.51 -2.55
CA TYR A 5 15.84 22.33 -2.01
C TYR A 5 15.59 22.06 -0.51
N LEU A 6 15.55 20.78 -0.11
CA LEU A 6 15.42 20.40 1.31
C LEU A 6 16.59 20.89 2.16
N ARG A 7 17.82 20.84 1.63
CA ARG A 7 19.01 21.37 2.31
C ARG A 7 18.97 22.89 2.45
N GLU A 8 18.53 23.61 1.42
CA GLU A 8 18.36 25.07 1.44
C GLU A 8 17.30 25.50 2.47
N LEU A 9 16.25 24.70 2.66
CA LEU A 9 15.28 24.87 3.75
C LEU A 9 15.82 24.52 5.14
N GLY A 10 17.07 24.04 5.24
CA GLY A 10 17.70 23.64 6.50
C GLY A 10 17.24 22.30 7.04
N VAL A 11 16.58 21.47 6.22
CA VAL A 11 16.15 20.13 6.62
C VAL A 11 17.37 19.20 6.66
N LYS A 12 17.65 18.62 7.83
CA LYS A 12 18.85 17.81 8.08
C LYS A 12 18.58 16.32 8.23
N ASN A 13 17.32 15.93 8.42
CA ASN A 13 16.94 14.56 8.78
C ASN A 13 16.09 13.90 7.69
N THR A 14 16.55 14.01 6.44
CA THR A 14 15.85 13.48 5.26
C THR A 14 16.77 12.60 4.45
N ARG A 15 16.19 11.55 3.86
CA ARG A 15 16.84 10.72 2.84
C ARG A 15 15.94 10.73 1.62
N VAL A 16 16.52 11.01 0.47
CA VAL A 16 15.79 11.04 -0.81
C VAL A 16 16.18 9.80 -1.59
N TYR A 17 15.18 9.05 -2.05
CA TYR A 17 15.35 7.89 -2.91
C TYR A 17 14.77 8.23 -4.28
N ALA A 18 15.48 7.86 -5.35
CA ALA A 18 15.03 8.08 -6.73
C ALA A 18 14.18 6.92 -7.29
N GLU A 19 13.87 5.94 -6.45
CA GLU A 19 13.14 4.74 -6.81
C GLU A 19 11.63 4.97 -6.77
N SER A 20 10.87 4.22 -7.58
CA SER A 20 9.41 4.26 -7.50
C SER A 20 8.95 3.53 -6.24
N PHE A 21 8.15 4.23 -5.42
CA PHE A 21 7.63 3.70 -4.16
C PHE A 21 6.85 2.40 -4.34
N ALA A 22 5.95 2.36 -5.33
CA ALA A 22 5.14 1.19 -5.65
C ALA A 22 6.00 -0.03 -6.07
N SER A 23 7.18 0.22 -6.65
CA SER A 23 8.10 -0.84 -7.12
C SER A 23 9.10 -1.35 -6.08
N LEU A 24 9.07 -0.79 -4.85
CA LEU A 24 9.99 -1.21 -3.80
C LEU A 24 9.76 -2.66 -3.41
N SER A 25 10.83 -3.47 -3.45
CA SER A 25 10.77 -4.87 -3.06
C SER A 25 10.32 -5.04 -1.60
N SER A 26 9.73 -6.18 -1.26
CA SER A 26 9.34 -6.51 0.12
C SER A 26 10.55 -6.53 1.07
N GLU A 27 11.73 -6.83 0.55
CA GLU A 27 13.02 -6.85 1.23
C GLU A 27 13.66 -5.46 1.38
N SER A 28 13.10 -4.43 0.74
CA SER A 28 13.62 -3.08 0.83
C SER A 28 13.53 -2.57 2.28
N ARG A 29 14.68 -2.13 2.79
CA ARG A 29 14.81 -1.58 4.15
C ARG A 29 14.28 -0.16 4.29
N VAL A 30 13.83 0.45 3.19
CA VAL A 30 13.31 1.83 3.16
C VAL A 30 12.14 1.99 4.12
N LEU A 31 11.29 0.96 4.25
CA LEU A 31 10.09 0.99 5.08
C LEU A 31 10.27 0.44 6.49
N ASP A 32 11.44 -0.11 6.84
CA ASP A 32 11.61 -0.89 8.08
C ASP A 32 11.43 -0.06 9.36
N ASN A 33 11.77 1.23 9.32
CA ASN A 33 11.62 2.14 10.47
C ASN A 33 10.52 3.20 10.26
N VAL A 34 9.57 2.92 9.35
CA VAL A 34 8.51 3.86 9.00
C VAL A 34 7.27 3.56 9.83
N ILE A 35 6.78 4.56 10.56
CA ILE A 35 5.55 4.49 11.36
C ILE A 35 4.34 5.15 10.69
N ALA A 36 4.61 6.06 9.75
CA ALA A 36 3.61 6.90 9.11
C ALA A 36 4.00 7.13 7.65
N VAL A 37 3.00 7.10 6.76
CA VAL A 37 3.19 7.35 5.33
C VAL A 37 2.26 8.47 4.89
N LEU A 38 2.83 9.51 4.27
CA LEU A 38 2.09 10.48 3.46
C LEU A 38 2.18 10.04 2.00
N ALA A 39 1.08 9.54 1.46
CA ALA A 39 0.97 9.07 0.09
C ALA A 39 0.32 10.15 -0.78
N THR A 40 1.11 10.74 -1.68
CA THR A 40 0.67 11.71 -2.69
C THR A 40 0.93 11.17 -4.09
N PRO A 41 0.27 10.08 -4.51
CA PRO A 41 0.49 9.50 -5.83
C PRO A 41 0.04 10.42 -6.96
N PRO A 42 0.52 10.16 -8.20
CA PRO A 42 0.00 10.82 -9.40
C PRO A 42 -1.52 10.66 -9.51
N ASN A 43 -2.20 11.73 -9.89
CA ASN A 43 -3.64 11.82 -10.00
C ASN A 43 -4.01 12.77 -11.14
N THR A 44 -5.31 12.87 -11.45
CA THR A 44 -5.80 13.70 -12.56
C THR A 44 -5.59 15.21 -12.36
N ASN A 45 -5.36 15.70 -11.14
CA ASN A 45 -5.33 17.12 -10.79
C ASN A 45 -6.64 17.87 -11.15
N SER A 46 -7.76 17.16 -11.32
CA SER A 46 -9.04 17.71 -11.80
C SER A 46 -9.72 18.70 -10.84
N SER A 47 -9.24 18.83 -9.60
CA SER A 47 -9.72 19.86 -8.65
C SER A 47 -8.90 21.16 -8.68
N VAL A 48 -7.84 21.23 -9.49
CA VAL A 48 -6.98 22.41 -9.54
C VAL A 48 -7.69 23.57 -10.23
N THR A 49 -7.77 24.71 -9.53
CA THR A 49 -8.51 25.90 -10.01
C THR A 49 -7.76 26.68 -11.09
N ASP A 50 -6.42 26.69 -11.03
CA ASP A 50 -5.58 27.34 -12.04
C ASP A 50 -4.61 26.32 -12.67
N PRO A 51 -4.99 25.70 -13.80
CA PRO A 51 -4.16 24.71 -14.48
C PRO A 51 -2.87 25.33 -15.07
N VAL A 52 -2.88 26.63 -15.38
CA VAL A 52 -1.72 27.34 -15.96
C VAL A 52 -0.64 27.52 -14.91
N ASP A 53 -1.01 28.00 -13.73
CA ASP A 53 -0.08 28.13 -12.61
C ASP A 53 0.54 26.77 -12.22
N LEU A 54 -0.26 25.71 -12.23
CA LEU A 54 0.24 24.35 -11.98
C LEU A 54 1.25 23.90 -13.04
N ALA A 55 0.96 24.13 -14.32
CA ALA A 55 1.87 23.79 -15.42
C ALA A 55 3.20 24.56 -15.31
N VAL A 56 3.13 25.85 -14.98
CA VAL A 56 4.32 26.70 -14.74
C VAL A 56 5.13 26.17 -13.56
N ALA A 57 4.47 25.85 -12.43
CA ALA A 57 5.13 25.30 -11.25
C ALA A 57 5.80 23.93 -11.52
N ARG A 58 5.26 23.15 -12.45
CA ARG A 58 5.84 21.87 -12.92
C ARG A 58 6.84 22.02 -14.07
N GLY A 59 7.37 23.23 -14.29
CA GLY A 59 8.43 23.47 -15.28
C GLY A 59 7.91 23.66 -16.71
N GLY A 60 6.66 24.07 -16.87
CA GLY A 60 6.03 24.31 -18.17
C GLY A 60 5.50 23.03 -18.82
N ASP A 61 5.02 22.07 -18.03
CA ASP A 61 4.45 20.82 -18.55
C ASP A 61 3.17 21.13 -19.35
N LEU A 62 3.24 21.05 -20.68
CA LEU A 62 2.07 21.29 -21.54
C LEU A 62 1.12 20.08 -21.60
N GLN A 63 1.58 18.88 -21.24
CA GLN A 63 0.74 17.69 -21.24
C GLN A 63 -0.33 17.79 -20.14
N ILE A 64 0.02 18.37 -18.99
CA ILE A 64 -0.95 18.59 -17.91
C ILE A 64 -2.06 19.57 -18.30
N LEU A 65 -1.73 20.60 -19.08
CA LEU A 65 -2.71 21.57 -19.57
C LEU A 65 -3.72 20.91 -20.50
N GLN A 66 -3.22 20.05 -21.40
CA GLN A 66 -4.07 19.30 -22.31
C GLN A 66 -5.02 18.38 -21.52
N GLN A 67 -4.49 17.62 -20.55
CA GLN A 67 -5.28 16.73 -19.71
C GLN A 67 -6.39 17.47 -18.96
N LEU A 68 -6.06 18.60 -18.33
CA LEU A 68 -7.02 19.37 -17.55
C LEU A 68 -8.09 20.04 -18.43
N THR A 69 -7.74 20.41 -19.66
CA THR A 69 -8.72 20.96 -20.63
C THR A 69 -9.73 19.91 -21.08
N ASP A 70 -9.29 18.66 -21.27
CA ASP A 70 -10.16 17.56 -21.71
C ASP A 70 -11.10 17.08 -20.58
N ASP A 71 -10.65 17.12 -19.32
CA ASP A 71 -11.39 16.63 -18.15
C ASP A 71 -12.37 17.66 -17.56
N ASP A 72 -12.17 18.95 -17.78
CA ASP A 72 -12.93 20.03 -17.13
C ASP A 72 -14.45 19.89 -17.32
N PHE A 73 -14.87 19.34 -18.46
CA PHE A 73 -16.28 19.17 -18.85
C PHE A 73 -16.90 17.81 -18.52
N ALA A 74 -16.14 16.84 -18.00
CA ALA A 74 -16.63 15.48 -17.79
C ALA A 74 -16.98 15.19 -16.32
N SER A 75 -18.22 14.73 -16.06
CA SER A 75 -18.66 14.27 -14.73
C SER A 75 -18.07 12.92 -14.35
N THR A 76 -17.66 12.15 -15.36
CA THR A 76 -16.90 10.91 -15.20
C THR A 76 -15.55 11.06 -15.88
N PRO A 77 -14.48 10.56 -15.26
CA PRO A 77 -13.17 10.61 -15.88
C PRO A 77 -13.16 9.79 -17.17
N ARG A 78 -12.56 10.33 -18.22
CA ARG A 78 -12.53 9.71 -19.56
C ARG A 78 -11.09 9.48 -20.01
N GLY A 79 -10.85 8.32 -20.61
CA GLY A 79 -9.59 8.00 -21.27
C GLY A 79 -8.73 6.98 -20.53
N GLU A 80 -7.80 6.36 -21.26
CA GLU A 80 -6.89 5.32 -20.74
C GLU A 80 -5.96 5.84 -19.64
N ASN A 81 -5.77 7.16 -19.56
CA ASN A 81 -4.90 7.82 -18.60
C ASN A 81 -5.39 7.68 -17.15
N ILE A 82 -6.70 7.70 -16.90
CA ILE A 82 -7.17 7.54 -15.52
C ILE A 82 -6.91 6.13 -15.00
N ASN A 83 -7.07 5.11 -15.85
CA ASN A 83 -6.79 3.73 -15.43
C ASN A 83 -5.34 3.57 -14.98
N LYS A 84 -4.41 4.27 -15.64
CA LYS A 84 -3.01 4.30 -15.21
C LYS A 84 -2.85 4.94 -13.83
N PHE A 85 -3.47 6.10 -13.60
CA PHE A 85 -3.43 6.76 -12.29
C PHE A 85 -4.03 5.89 -11.18
N LEU A 86 -5.17 5.24 -11.43
CA LEU A 86 -5.81 4.35 -10.46
C LEU A 86 -4.93 3.15 -10.09
N VAL A 87 -4.21 2.56 -11.08
CA VAL A 87 -3.25 1.49 -10.81
C VAL A 87 -2.11 1.98 -9.93
N ASP A 88 -1.49 3.12 -10.28
CA ASP A 88 -0.38 3.69 -9.53
C ASP A 88 -0.79 4.09 -8.10
N GLN A 89 -2.00 4.64 -7.93
CA GLN A 89 -2.60 5.00 -6.64
C GLN A 89 -2.83 3.77 -5.77
N ARG A 90 -3.46 2.73 -6.33
CA ARG A 90 -3.72 1.47 -5.63
C ARG A 90 -2.43 0.80 -5.18
N ASP A 91 -1.44 0.72 -6.06
CA ASP A 91 -0.19 0.04 -5.76
C ASP A 91 0.63 0.83 -4.72
N THR A 92 0.59 2.17 -4.77
CA THR A 92 1.17 3.05 -3.74
C THR A 92 0.53 2.80 -2.37
N LEU A 93 -0.80 2.81 -2.29
CA LEU A 93 -1.51 2.58 -1.03
C LEU A 93 -1.28 1.15 -0.50
N ARG A 94 -1.32 0.15 -1.38
CA ARG A 94 -1.05 -1.25 -1.00
C ARG A 94 0.34 -1.40 -0.41
N ARG A 95 1.34 -0.75 -1.01
CA ARG A 95 2.70 -0.71 -0.48
C ARG A 95 2.77 0.02 0.86
N ALA A 96 2.08 1.15 1.01
CA ALA A 96 2.03 1.91 2.25
C ALA A 96 1.38 1.12 3.40
N MET A 97 0.43 0.22 3.11
CA MET A 97 -0.25 -0.61 4.10
C MET A 97 0.39 -2.00 4.30
N SER A 98 1.48 -2.31 3.60
CA SER A 98 2.07 -3.66 3.57
C SER A 98 2.90 -4.05 4.80
N LYS A 99 3.33 -3.09 5.63
CA LYS A 99 4.24 -3.34 6.76
C LYS A 99 3.47 -3.13 8.09
N PRO A 100 3.46 -4.12 9.01
CA PRO A 100 2.73 -4.01 10.28
C PRO A 100 3.14 -2.84 11.17
N GLN A 101 4.37 -2.32 11.05
CA GLN A 101 4.83 -1.18 11.85
C GLN A 101 4.23 0.17 11.44
N ILE A 102 3.59 0.25 10.26
CA ILE A 102 2.95 1.48 9.78
C ILE A 102 1.61 1.61 10.48
N GLN A 103 1.47 2.63 11.33
CA GLN A 103 0.31 2.82 12.19
C GLN A 103 -0.77 3.69 11.54
N PHE A 104 -0.39 4.61 10.66
CA PHE A 104 -1.34 5.42 9.91
C PHE A 104 -0.79 5.82 8.54
N VAL A 105 -1.70 5.93 7.59
CA VAL A 105 -1.43 6.37 6.22
C VAL A 105 -2.33 7.56 5.92
N VAL A 106 -1.74 8.67 5.49
CA VAL A 106 -2.46 9.83 4.97
C VAL A 106 -2.41 9.76 3.46
N TYR A 107 -3.57 9.67 2.84
CA TYR A 107 -3.72 9.60 1.38
C TYR A 107 -4.33 10.90 0.89
N GLU A 108 -3.64 11.55 -0.05
CA GLU A 108 -4.06 12.83 -0.61
C GLU A 108 -3.99 12.79 -2.13
N THR A 109 -5.04 13.25 -2.78
CA THR A 109 -5.05 13.56 -4.22
C THR A 109 -5.59 14.97 -4.45
N HIS A 110 -5.35 15.51 -5.64
CA HIS A 110 -5.96 16.76 -6.11
C HIS A 110 -7.04 16.47 -7.16
N SER A 111 -7.84 15.43 -6.95
CA SER A 111 -8.92 15.02 -7.85
C SER A 111 -10.30 15.27 -7.26
N ARG A 112 -11.24 15.63 -8.14
CA ARG A 112 -12.68 15.73 -7.81
C ARG A 112 -13.40 14.39 -7.93
N PHE A 113 -12.75 13.39 -8.53
CA PHE A 113 -13.37 12.09 -8.82
C PHE A 113 -13.29 11.16 -7.60
N THR A 114 -14.44 10.63 -7.20
CA THR A 114 -14.54 9.72 -6.05
C THR A 114 -13.75 8.41 -6.24
N CYS A 115 -13.57 7.99 -7.49
CA CYS A 115 -12.78 6.81 -7.85
C CYS A 115 -11.29 6.94 -7.48
N GLU A 116 -10.75 8.16 -7.44
CA GLU A 116 -9.37 8.43 -6.99
C GLU A 116 -9.30 8.67 -5.47
N ASN A 117 -10.44 8.87 -4.80
CA ASN A 117 -10.55 9.28 -3.41
C ASN A 117 -11.25 8.21 -2.54
N GLU A 118 -12.53 8.41 -2.20
CA GLU A 118 -13.27 7.61 -1.24
C GLU A 118 -13.38 6.15 -1.68
N GLU A 119 -13.64 5.91 -2.96
CA GLU A 119 -13.81 4.57 -3.52
C GLU A 119 -12.47 3.80 -3.53
N MET A 120 -11.36 4.50 -3.83
CA MET A 120 -10.02 3.93 -3.83
C MET A 120 -9.65 3.39 -2.44
N VAL A 121 -9.86 4.22 -1.42
CA VAL A 121 -9.55 3.86 -0.03
C VAL A 121 -10.49 2.77 0.46
N THR A 122 -11.80 2.90 0.21
CA THR A 122 -12.80 1.94 0.70
C THR A 122 -12.58 0.55 0.09
N THR A 123 -12.37 0.49 -1.23
CA THR A 123 -12.13 -0.78 -1.93
C THR A 123 -10.85 -1.44 -1.44
N LEU A 124 -9.75 -0.69 -1.36
CA LEU A 124 -8.46 -1.27 -0.97
C LEU A 124 -8.42 -1.72 0.50
N VAL A 125 -9.03 -0.96 1.41
CA VAL A 125 -9.12 -1.36 2.82
C VAL A 125 -9.94 -2.63 2.96
N ALA A 126 -11.05 -2.76 2.21
CA ALA A 126 -11.82 -4.00 2.19
C ALA A 126 -10.99 -5.18 1.66
N ASP A 127 -10.27 -5.01 0.55
CA ASP A 127 -9.41 -6.04 -0.03
C ASP A 127 -8.32 -6.50 0.94
N LEU A 128 -7.64 -5.56 1.61
CA LEU A 128 -6.59 -5.86 2.56
C LEU A 128 -7.12 -6.54 3.83
N ASN A 129 -8.28 -6.11 4.32
CA ASN A 129 -8.92 -6.76 5.47
C ASN A 129 -9.37 -8.18 5.16
N ASN A 130 -9.91 -8.41 3.96
CA ASN A 130 -10.29 -9.75 3.50
C ASN A 130 -9.05 -10.65 3.41
N TYR A 131 -7.97 -10.15 2.79
CA TYR A 131 -6.71 -10.87 2.72
C TYR A 131 -6.14 -11.20 4.11
N ALA A 132 -6.15 -10.24 5.03
CA ALA A 132 -5.70 -10.45 6.40
C ALA A 132 -6.55 -11.50 7.14
N ALA A 133 -7.87 -11.50 6.94
CA ALA A 133 -8.78 -12.49 7.51
C ALA A 133 -8.51 -13.90 6.97
N GLU A 134 -8.26 -14.04 5.67
CA GLU A 134 -7.91 -15.31 5.03
C GLU A 134 -6.59 -15.87 5.59
N VAL A 135 -5.54 -15.06 5.64
CA VAL A 135 -4.24 -15.47 6.18
C VAL A 135 -4.37 -15.89 7.64
N HIS A 136 -5.12 -15.13 8.45
CA HIS A 136 -5.34 -15.47 9.85
C HIS A 136 -6.10 -16.79 10.04
N LEU A 137 -7.11 -17.05 9.20
CA LEU A 137 -7.87 -18.30 9.21
C LEU A 137 -6.97 -19.50 8.87
N GLU A 138 -6.08 -19.35 7.89
CA GLU A 138 -5.12 -20.38 7.51
C GLU A 138 -4.12 -20.69 8.62
N GLU A 139 -3.60 -19.65 9.29
CA GLU A 139 -2.71 -19.81 10.45
C GLU A 139 -3.40 -20.54 11.61
N LEU A 140 -4.65 -20.18 11.92
CA LEU A 140 -5.44 -20.88 12.94
C LEU A 140 -5.66 -22.35 12.59
N ARG A 141 -5.97 -22.65 11.32
CA ARG A 141 -6.13 -24.04 10.86
C ARG A 141 -4.84 -24.83 10.99
N ARG A 142 -3.70 -24.20 10.69
CA ARG A 142 -2.38 -24.82 10.82
C ARG A 142 -2.03 -25.11 12.29
N ALA A 143 -2.26 -24.16 13.19
CA ALA A 143 -2.06 -24.35 14.62
C ALA A 143 -2.94 -25.48 15.20
N GLN A 144 -4.19 -25.59 14.74
CA GLN A 144 -5.08 -26.69 15.14
C GLN A 144 -4.65 -28.05 14.58
N GLY A 145 -4.10 -28.10 13.37
CA GLY A 145 -3.55 -29.31 12.77
C GLY A 145 -2.26 -29.79 13.45
N GLU A 146 -1.40 -28.87 13.90
CA GLU A 146 -0.18 -29.17 14.66
C GLU A 146 -0.52 -29.65 16.10
N CYS A 147 -1.58 -29.13 16.74
CA CYS A 147 -2.07 -29.63 18.03
C CYS A 147 -2.63 -31.07 18.00
N ALA A 148 -3.09 -31.55 16.84
CA ALA A 148 -3.63 -32.90 16.69
C ALA A 148 -2.55 -33.97 16.42
N ALA A 149 -1.28 -33.58 16.25
CA ALA A 149 -0.18 -34.43 15.81
C ALA A 149 0.90 -34.66 16.89
N GLU A 150 0.60 -34.46 18.17
CA GLU A 150 1.47 -34.90 19.27
C GLU A 150 1.38 -36.44 19.42
N PRO A 151 2.51 -37.18 19.36
CA PRO A 151 2.51 -38.64 19.35
C PRO A 151 2.21 -39.22 20.74
N VAL A 152 1.28 -40.19 20.76
CA VAL A 152 1.00 -41.04 21.91
C VAL A 152 2.22 -41.93 22.20
N ASP A 153 3.07 -41.52 23.15
CA ASP A 153 4.04 -42.42 23.78
C ASP A 153 3.26 -43.46 24.60
N THR A 154 2.94 -44.59 23.96
CA THR A 154 2.37 -45.74 24.64
C THR A 154 3.53 -46.53 25.26
N GLN A 155 3.86 -46.24 26.52
CA GLN A 155 4.67 -47.13 27.34
C GLN A 155 3.90 -48.45 27.51
N ALA A 156 4.28 -49.47 26.73
CA ALA A 156 3.81 -50.83 26.90
C ALA A 156 4.52 -51.48 28.11
N GLU A 157 4.01 -51.24 29.31
CA GLU A 157 4.22 -52.18 30.43
C GLU A 157 3.57 -53.50 30.05
N THR A 158 4.38 -54.52 29.75
CA THR A 158 3.88 -55.90 29.63
C THR A 158 4.43 -56.71 30.80
N SER A 159 3.69 -56.69 31.91
CA SER A 159 3.81 -57.67 32.98
C SER A 159 3.30 -59.02 32.48
N VAL A 160 4.18 -60.02 32.36
CA VAL A 160 3.78 -61.43 32.22
C VAL A 160 4.27 -62.20 33.43
N VAL A 161 3.33 -62.61 34.27
CA VAL A 161 3.49 -63.62 35.31
C VAL A 161 2.64 -64.84 34.92
N ARG A 162 3.24 -66.03 34.93
CA ARG A 162 2.67 -67.40 35.19
C ARG A 162 3.82 -68.43 34.99
N ILE A 163 4.39 -69.08 36.02
CA ILE A 163 3.98 -70.31 36.78
C ILE A 163 3.67 -71.45 35.78
N GLU A 164 4.23 -72.68 35.76
CA GLU A 164 4.52 -73.78 36.73
C GLU A 164 5.76 -74.60 36.24
N ASP A 165 6.46 -75.51 36.93
CA ASP A 165 6.22 -76.43 38.07
C ASP A 165 7.42 -76.46 39.05
#